data_AF-A0A094ZHE7-F1
#
_entry.id   AF-A0A094ZHE7-F1
#
_cell.length_a   1.000
_cell.length_b   1.000
_cell.length_c   1.000
_cell.angle_alpha   90.00
_cell.angle_beta   90.00
_cell.angle_gamma   90.00
#
_symmetry.space_group_name_H-M   'P 1'
#
loop_
_entity.id
_entity.type
_entity.pdbx_description
1 polymer ?
#
loop_
_entity_poly.entity_id
_entity_poly.type
_entity_poly.pdbx_seq_one_letter_code
_entity_poly.pdbx_strand_id
1 'polypeptide(L)'
;VPEDLKMRIKDYTDAYYQASVQKFLSLEPYTRASSTKGPQIYHEECLRLEKLYFTKWAVHYLSKKEVTDSTRLLDYQNKYEDAREKDKTADPRRDWGGRLRTRISGKWKARELLDDVESAYIAQPRTNMNKNERE
;
A
#
# COMPACT_ATOMS: atom_id res chain seq x y z
N VAL A 1 -19.41 10.56 8.19
CA VAL A 1 -18.33 10.34 7.21
C VAL A 1 -18.90 10.57 5.81
N PRO A 2 -18.33 11.49 5.02
CA PRO A 2 -18.70 11.71 3.63
C PRO A 2 -18.69 10.43 2.79
N GLU A 3 -19.56 10.36 1.77
CA GLU A 3 -19.77 9.13 0.98
C GLU A 3 -18.53 8.75 0.14
N ASP A 4 -17.82 9.75 -0.37
CA ASP A 4 -16.53 9.59 -1.04
C ASP A 4 -15.46 8.97 -0.10
N LEU A 5 -15.39 9.41 1.16
CA LEU A 5 -14.47 8.85 2.14
C LEU A 5 -14.83 7.40 2.49
N LYS A 6 -16.12 7.07 2.65
CA LYS A 6 -16.54 5.67 2.86
C LYS A 6 -16.16 4.78 1.68
N MET A 7 -16.38 5.25 0.45
CA MET A 7 -16.03 4.53 -0.76
C MET A 7 -14.53 4.25 -0.83
N ARG A 8 -13.67 5.25 -0.57
CA ARG A 8 -12.21 5.07 -0.55
C ARG A 8 -11.72 4.14 0.55
N ILE A 9 -12.34 4.18 1.73
CA ILE A 9 -12.05 3.23 2.80
C ILE A 9 -12.35 1.80 2.33
N LYS A 10 -13.52 1.58 1.73
CA LYS A 10 -13.90 0.27 1.18
C LYS A 10 -12.94 -0.20 0.09
N ASP A 11 -12.60 0.66 -0.87
CA ASP A 11 -11.64 0.35 -1.94
C ASP A 11 -10.29 -0.12 -1.38
N TYR A 12 -9.77 0.61 -0.38
CA TYR A 12 -8.52 0.25 0.27
C TYR A 12 -8.63 -1.05 1.07
N THR A 13 -9.72 -1.26 1.83
CA THR A 13 -9.95 -2.51 2.57
C THR A 13 -10.02 -3.72 1.64
N ASP A 14 -10.74 -3.60 0.53
CA ASP A 14 -10.85 -4.66 -0.48
C ASP A 14 -9.47 -4.94 -1.10
N ALA A 15 -8.72 -3.91 -1.49
CA ALA A 15 -7.38 -4.07 -2.06
C ALA A 15 -6.37 -4.65 -1.05
N TYR A 16 -6.43 -4.24 0.22
CA TYR A 16 -5.62 -4.78 1.32
C TYR A 16 -5.87 -6.27 1.49
N TYR A 17 -7.15 -6.68 1.51
CA TYR A 17 -7.50 -8.09 1.61
C TYR A 17 -7.02 -8.92 0.42
N GLN A 18 -7.11 -8.38 -0.81
CA GLN A 18 -6.64 -9.07 -2.01
C GLN A 18 -5.11 -9.18 -2.10
N ALA A 19 -4.39 -8.22 -1.54
CA ALA A 19 -2.92 -8.22 -1.45
C ALA A 19 -2.37 -9.06 -0.29
N SER A 20 -3.23 -9.51 0.64
CA SER A 20 -2.81 -10.30 1.80
C SER A 20 -2.07 -11.58 1.39
N VAL A 21 -0.85 -11.72 1.91
CA VAL A 21 0.02 -12.89 1.74
C VAL A 21 -0.73 -14.18 2.11
N GLN A 22 -1.53 -14.15 3.18
CA GLN A 22 -2.28 -15.30 3.66
C GLN A 22 -3.34 -15.78 2.66
N LYS A 23 -3.96 -14.85 1.92
CA LYS A 23 -4.96 -15.20 0.91
C LYS A 23 -4.35 -15.88 -0.30
N PHE A 24 -3.09 -15.59 -0.62
CA PHE A 24 -2.40 -16.30 -1.69
C PHE A 24 -1.83 -17.64 -1.26
N LEU A 25 -1.24 -17.72 -0.06
CA LEU A 25 -0.75 -18.99 0.50
C LEU A 25 -1.87 -20.05 0.59
N SER A 26 -3.12 -19.62 0.78
CA SER A 26 -4.28 -20.52 0.82
C SER A 26 -4.90 -20.84 -0.55
N LEU A 27 -4.62 -20.06 -1.61
CA LEU A 27 -5.29 -20.16 -2.91
C LEU A 27 -4.41 -20.72 -4.05
N GLU A 28 -3.14 -21.04 -3.81
CA GLU A 28 -2.19 -21.38 -4.89
C GLU A 28 -1.79 -22.88 -4.90
N PRO A 29 -2.26 -23.67 -5.88
CA PRO A 29 -1.75 -25.02 -6.15
C PRO A 29 -0.24 -25.06 -6.45
N TYR A 30 0.38 -23.96 -6.90
CA TYR A 30 1.81 -23.90 -7.21
C TYR A 30 2.70 -23.86 -5.95
N THR A 31 2.15 -23.53 -4.77
CA THR A 31 2.90 -23.66 -3.49
C THR A 31 3.05 -25.12 -3.06
N ARG A 32 2.14 -26.02 -3.48
CA ARG A 32 2.21 -27.46 -3.18
C ARG A 32 3.14 -28.24 -4.11
N ALA A 33 3.40 -27.74 -5.32
CA ALA A 33 4.26 -28.42 -6.30
C ALA A 33 5.77 -28.26 -6.02
N SER A 34 6.16 -27.34 -5.12
CA SER A 34 7.55 -27.04 -4.79
C SER A 34 7.90 -27.52 -3.37
N SER A 35 8.77 -28.52 -3.30
CA SER A 35 9.43 -29.03 -2.10
C SER A 35 9.80 -27.93 -1.09
N THR A 36 9.24 -27.98 0.13
CA THR A 36 9.67 -27.31 1.39
C THR A 36 10.00 -25.80 1.41
N LYS A 37 10.23 -25.10 0.29
CA LYS A 37 10.66 -23.69 0.19
C LYS A 37 9.73 -22.79 -0.63
N GLY A 38 8.78 -23.34 -1.39
CA GLY A 38 7.83 -22.55 -2.20
C GLY A 38 7.08 -21.47 -1.41
N PRO A 39 6.44 -21.81 -0.26
CA PRO A 39 5.81 -20.82 0.62
C PRO A 39 6.77 -19.76 1.16
N GLN A 40 8.03 -20.12 1.41
CA GLN A 40 9.04 -19.19 1.92
C GLN A 40 9.45 -18.18 0.84
N ILE A 41 9.80 -18.64 -0.37
CA ILE A 41 10.16 -17.76 -1.49
C ILE A 41 9.00 -16.81 -1.81
N TYR A 42 7.77 -17.31 -1.74
CA TYR A 42 6.56 -16.53 -1.91
C TYR A 42 6.45 -15.42 -0.85
N HIS A 43 6.60 -15.77 0.42
CA HIS A 43 6.55 -14.81 1.52
C HIS A 43 7.64 -13.74 1.39
N GLU A 44 8.86 -14.14 1.06
CA GLU A 44 9.99 -13.23 0.82
C GLU A 44 9.68 -12.24 -0.30
N GLU A 45 9.11 -12.71 -1.42
CA GLU A 45 8.75 -11.84 -2.53
C GLU A 45 7.63 -10.88 -2.16
N CYS A 46 6.60 -11.33 -1.44
CA CYS A 46 5.57 -10.44 -0.92
C CYS A 46 6.17 -9.33 -0.05
N LEU A 47 7.05 -9.66 0.90
CA LEU A 47 7.71 -8.66 1.75
C LEU A 47 8.57 -7.69 0.93
N ARG A 48 9.27 -8.19 -0.09
CA ARG A 48 10.10 -7.37 -0.99
C ARG A 48 9.25 -6.35 -1.76
N LEU A 49 8.16 -6.80 -2.37
CA LEU A 49 7.22 -5.94 -3.10
C LEU A 49 6.47 -4.99 -2.16
N GLU A 50 6.10 -5.46 -0.96
CA GLU A 50 5.52 -4.61 0.08
C GLU A 50 6.48 -3.47 0.44
N LYS A 51 7.76 -3.77 0.69
CA LYS A 51 8.78 -2.75 0.96
C LYS A 51 8.88 -1.74 -0.20
N LEU A 52 8.92 -2.22 -1.44
CA LEU A 52 9.03 -1.36 -2.64
C LEU A 52 7.85 -0.37 -2.74
N TYR A 53 6.62 -0.86 -2.69
CA TYR A 53 5.45 -0.03 -2.90
C TYR A 53 5.09 0.81 -1.67
N PHE A 54 5.34 0.30 -0.46
CA PHE A 54 5.21 1.09 0.77
C PHE A 54 6.16 2.28 0.78
N THR A 55 7.45 2.07 0.49
CA THR A 55 8.44 3.16 0.51
C THR A 55 8.17 4.17 -0.60
N LYS A 56 7.72 3.73 -1.78
CA LYS A 56 7.23 4.62 -2.84
C LYS A 56 6.07 5.50 -2.37
N TRP A 57 5.07 4.87 -1.74
CA TRP A 57 3.91 5.57 -1.19
C TRP A 57 4.32 6.55 -0.08
N ALA A 58 5.19 6.13 0.83
CA ALA A 58 5.66 6.95 1.95
C ALA A 58 6.40 8.21 1.47
N VAL A 59 7.26 8.08 0.47
CA VAL A 59 7.92 9.23 -0.18
C VAL A 59 6.86 10.19 -0.73
N HIS A 60 5.90 9.69 -1.51
CA HIS A 60 4.84 10.52 -2.08
C HIS A 60 3.99 11.22 -1.00
N TYR A 61 3.57 10.49 0.04
CA TYR A 61 2.79 11.03 1.15
C TYR A 61 3.54 12.12 1.92
N LEU A 62 4.82 11.88 2.26
CA LEU A 62 5.65 12.83 2.99
C LEU A 62 5.98 14.06 2.14
N SER A 63 6.22 13.92 0.83
CA SER A 63 6.47 15.04 -0.07
C SER A 63 5.26 15.97 -0.22
N LYS A 64 4.03 15.47 -0.07
CA LYS A 64 2.80 16.27 -0.12
C LYS A 64 2.54 17.07 1.15
N LYS A 65 3.01 16.60 2.31
CA LYS A 65 2.84 17.33 3.56
C LYS A 65 3.96 18.36 3.64
N GLU A 66 3.63 19.64 3.60
CA GLU A 66 4.55 20.79 3.69
C GLU A 66 5.37 20.86 5.00
N VAL A 67 5.47 19.77 5.78
CA VAL A 67 6.02 19.68 7.13
C VAL A 67 7.41 19.02 7.10
N THR A 68 8.43 19.84 7.25
CA THR A 68 9.59 19.82 8.19
C THR A 68 10.31 18.51 8.59
N ASP A 69 9.93 17.34 8.13
CA ASP A 69 10.59 16.08 8.50
C ASP A 69 11.55 15.63 7.38
N SER A 70 12.43 16.55 6.96
CA SER A 70 13.40 16.34 5.88
C SER A 70 14.25 15.10 6.12
N THR A 71 14.57 14.81 7.38
CA THR A 71 15.28 13.59 7.79
C THR A 71 14.46 12.33 7.51
N ARG A 72 13.17 12.29 7.85
CA ARG A 72 12.31 11.12 7.54
C ARG A 72 12.06 10.99 6.04
N LEU A 73 11.86 12.09 5.32
CA LEU A 73 11.70 12.05 3.88
C LEU A 73 12.96 11.47 3.21
N LEU A 74 14.15 11.94 3.62
CA LEU A 74 15.43 11.42 3.13
C LEU A 74 15.62 9.94 3.47
N ASP A 75 15.27 9.51 4.69
CA ASP A 75 15.32 8.09 5.08
C ASP A 75 14.41 7.22 4.18
N TYR A 76 13.17 7.65 3.92
CA TYR A 76 12.28 6.92 3.03
C TYR A 76 12.70 6.95 1.56
N GLN A 77 13.30 8.05 1.09
CA GLN A 77 13.90 8.13 -0.25
C GLN A 77 15.03 7.10 -0.39
N ASN A 78 15.95 7.04 0.59
CA ASN A 78 17.03 6.05 0.60
C ASN A 78 16.49 4.61 0.63
N LYS A 79 15.47 4.34 1.47
CA LYS A 79 14.82 3.03 1.53
C LYS A 79 14.11 2.65 0.22
N TYR A 80 13.51 3.62 -0.46
CA TYR A 80 12.86 3.41 -1.75
C TYR A 80 13.89 3.11 -2.84
N GLU A 81 14.98 3.88 -2.93
CA GLU A 81 16.03 3.60 -3.91
C GLU A 81 16.69 2.23 -3.64
N ASP A 82 16.97 1.86 -2.38
CA ASP A 82 17.44 0.49 -2.04
C ASP A 82 16.45 -0.59 -2.52
N ALA A 83 15.16 -0.41 -2.28
CA ALA A 83 14.13 -1.36 -2.71
C ALA A 83 14.01 -1.42 -4.24
N ARG A 84 14.16 -0.28 -4.92
CA ARG A 84 14.09 -0.14 -6.38
C ARG A 84 15.30 -0.79 -7.05
N GLU A 85 16.51 -0.61 -6.53
CA GLU A 85 17.70 -1.27 -7.05
C GLU A 85 17.61 -2.79 -6.87
N LYS A 86 17.11 -3.26 -5.73
CA LYS A 86 16.82 -4.68 -5.50
C LYS A 86 15.73 -5.23 -6.43
N ASP A 87 14.76 -4.42 -6.83
CA ASP A 87 13.71 -4.82 -7.77
C ASP A 87 14.26 -5.07 -9.18
N LYS A 88 15.26 -4.29 -9.62
CA LYS A 88 15.88 -4.47 -10.94
C LYS A 88 16.56 -5.83 -11.11
N THR A 89 17.08 -6.40 -10.03
CA THR A 89 17.82 -7.67 -10.03
C THR A 89 17.00 -8.85 -9.51
N ALA A 90 15.74 -8.63 -9.13
CA ALA A 90 14.86 -9.68 -8.62
C ALA A 90 14.49 -10.68 -9.74
N ASP A 91 14.41 -11.96 -9.39
CA ASP A 91 14.00 -13.02 -10.32
C ASP A 91 12.51 -12.81 -10.72
N PRO A 92 12.19 -12.50 -12.00
CA PRO A 92 10.83 -12.24 -12.43
C PRO A 92 9.87 -13.42 -12.22
N ARG A 93 10.39 -14.65 -12.11
CA ARG A 93 9.57 -15.85 -11.86
C ARG A 93 8.94 -15.82 -10.47
N ARG A 94 9.55 -15.08 -9.54
CA ARG A 94 9.01 -14.87 -8.18
C ARG A 94 7.77 -13.99 -8.18
N ASP A 95 7.41 -13.27 -9.25
CA ASP A 95 6.20 -12.46 -9.30
C ASP A 95 4.94 -13.27 -9.71
N TRP A 96 5.07 -14.60 -9.89
CA TRP A 96 3.97 -15.50 -10.31
C TRP A 96 3.14 -14.96 -11.50
N GLY A 97 3.85 -14.46 -12.52
CA GLY A 97 3.25 -13.87 -13.72
C GLY A 97 2.75 -12.43 -13.52
N GLY A 98 3.35 -11.66 -12.61
CA GLY A 98 2.97 -10.27 -12.33
C GLY A 98 1.85 -10.12 -11.29
N ARG A 99 1.29 -11.23 -10.80
CA ARG A 99 0.11 -11.21 -9.93
C ARG A 99 0.40 -10.54 -8.59
N LEU A 100 1.59 -10.75 -8.02
CA LEU A 100 1.94 -10.14 -6.73
C LEU A 100 2.09 -8.64 -6.87
N ARG A 101 2.85 -8.22 -7.88
CA ARG A 101 3.05 -6.82 -8.20
C ARG A 101 1.72 -6.11 -8.46
N THR A 102 0.82 -6.68 -9.26
CA THR A 102 -0.49 -6.08 -9.52
C THR A 102 -1.30 -5.87 -8.24
N ARG A 103 -1.36 -6.87 -7.34
CA ARG A 103 -2.17 -6.75 -6.12
C ARG A 103 -1.54 -5.81 -5.09
N ILE A 104 -0.24 -5.92 -4.84
CA ILE A 104 0.46 -5.07 -3.86
C ILE A 104 0.50 -3.62 -4.35
N SER A 105 0.82 -3.37 -5.62
CA SER A 105 0.78 -2.01 -6.18
C SER A 105 -0.63 -1.41 -6.16
N GLY A 106 -1.65 -2.22 -6.49
CA GLY A 106 -3.06 -1.80 -6.42
C GLY A 106 -3.48 -1.38 -5.02
N LYS A 107 -3.09 -2.14 -3.99
CA LYS A 107 -3.30 -1.77 -2.58
C LYS A 107 -2.71 -0.41 -2.24
N TRP A 108 -1.43 -0.18 -2.56
CA TRP A 108 -0.77 1.08 -2.23
C TRP A 108 -1.31 2.25 -3.06
N LYS A 109 -1.78 2.02 -4.29
CA LYS A 109 -2.51 3.03 -5.07
C LYS A 109 -3.86 3.38 -4.45
N ALA A 110 -4.59 2.39 -3.94
CA ALA A 110 -5.84 2.65 -3.21
C ALA A 110 -5.58 3.46 -1.92
N ARG A 111 -4.48 3.19 -1.20
CA ARG A 111 -4.08 3.99 -0.04
C ARG A 111 -3.77 5.44 -0.41
N GLU A 112 -3.04 5.66 -1.51
CA GLU A 112 -2.73 7.00 -2.01
C GLU A 112 -3.99 7.82 -2.29
N LEU A 113 -5.00 7.22 -2.93
CA LEU A 113 -6.29 7.87 -3.20
C LEU A 113 -7.10 8.14 -1.93
N LEU A 114 -6.99 7.24 -0.94
CA LEU A 114 -7.61 7.42 0.36
C LEU A 114 -6.96 8.57 1.14
N ASP A 115 -5.63 8.72 1.09
CA ASP A 115 -4.93 9.85 1.73
C ASP A 115 -5.44 11.20 1.22
N ASP A 116 -5.64 11.33 -0.10
CA ASP A 116 -6.11 12.58 -0.71
C ASP A 116 -7.50 12.98 -0.18
N VAL A 117 -8.41 12.02 -0.06
CA VAL A 117 -9.77 12.25 0.46
C VAL A 117 -9.76 12.48 1.98
N GLU A 118 -8.96 11.71 2.74
CA GLU A 118 -8.79 11.91 4.18
C GLU A 118 -8.21 13.29 4.50
N SER A 119 -7.18 13.71 3.77
CA SER A 119 -6.57 15.04 3.91
C SER A 119 -7.57 16.15 3.61
N ALA A 120 -8.36 16.03 2.54
CA ALA A 120 -9.42 16.99 2.23
C ALA A 120 -10.48 17.05 3.32
N TYR A 121 -10.93 15.89 3.83
CA TYR A 121 -11.91 15.81 4.92
C TYR A 121 -11.41 16.44 6.22
N ILE A 122 -10.14 16.24 6.59
CA ILE A 122 -9.52 16.82 7.80
C ILE A 122 -9.35 18.34 7.66
N ALA A 123 -9.02 18.82 6.45
CA ALA A 123 -8.83 20.25 6.18
C ALA A 123 -10.14 21.04 6.12
N GLN A 124 -11.30 20.39 6.02
CA GLN A 124 -12.59 21.07 6.04
C GLN A 124 -12.79 21.78 7.40
N PRO A 125 -13.08 23.10 7.40
CA PRO A 125 -13.46 23.77 8.63
C PRO A 125 -14.73 23.11 9.19
N ARG A 126 -14.75 22.87 10.51
CA ARG A 126 -15.90 22.32 11.23
C ARG A 126 -17.04 23.35 11.31
N THR A 127 -17.57 23.79 10.16
CA THR A 127 -18.63 24.79 10.12
C THR A 127 -20.02 24.20 10.41
N ASN A 128 -20.15 22.87 10.48
CA ASN A 128 -21.45 22.19 10.53
C ASN A 128 -21.75 21.39 11.80
N MET A 129 -20.99 21.51 12.90
CA MET A 129 -21.40 20.91 14.18
C MET A 129 -22.36 21.78 15.02
N ASN A 130 -22.57 23.05 14.67
CA ASN A 130 -23.46 23.96 15.42
C ASN A 130 -24.85 24.18 14.78
N LYS A 131 -25.21 23.49 13.70
CA LYS A 131 -26.56 23.60 13.10
C LYS A 131 -27.55 22.53 13.57
N ASN A 132 -27.10 21.48 14.26
CA ASN A 132 -27.98 20.42 14.76
C ASN A 132 -28.30 20.53 16.27
N GLU A 133 -27.95 21.63 16.94
CA GLU A 133 -28.36 21.92 18.33
C GLU A 133 -29.42 23.04 18.43
N ARG A 134 -30.03 23.45 17.30
CA ARG A 134 -31.12 24.46 17.28
C ARG A 134 -32.27 24.09 16.35
N GLU A 135 -32.77 22.86 16.44
CA GLU A 135 -34.14 22.52 16.04
C GLU A 135 -34.85 21.78 17.18
#